data_AF-A0A1V5AB53-F1
#
_entry.id   AF-A0A1V5AB53-F1
#
_cell.length_a   1.000
_cell.length_b   1.000
_cell.length_c   1.000
_cell.angle_alpha   90.00
_cell.angle_beta   90.00
_cell.angle_gamma   90.00
#
_symmetry.space_group_name_H-M   'P 1'
#
loop_
_entity.id
_entity.type
_entity.pdbx_description
1 polymer ?
#
loop_
_entity_poly.entity_id
_entity_poly.type
_entity_poly.pdbx_seq_one_letter_code
_entity_poly.pdbx_strand_id
1 'polypeptide(L)'
;MCITGLLIKHTKTNSVFPALNHRGCCNMTDKKRRAFHSWCCVGLVFCMVVLIPAGAVTIDFRERGMTFPSDRMVSPGGSSQKTIIFPPRASFTFTQDGNTLTFTDTSKGNPTAWYWTFGDKKNSREQNPSHSYSKRGTYTITLTASNSAGSSTTSSTITIGSPPFAQFTCVQNGKTLAFKDASKGSPTAWLWSFGDGATSTAQNPSHSYVEPGTYTVTLTASNSAGSSTKSESILIGSPPIASFTYTQKGKSVTFKDTTTGNPTAWSWSFGDRKTSRVQNPSHYYSKKGTYIVTLTASNSAGSSTTSSSVVIIP
;
A
#
# COMPACT_ATOMS: atom_id res chain seq x y z
N MET A 1 -19.10 -60.95 -11.74
CA MET A 1 -17.65 -60.70 -11.58
C MET A 1 -17.07 -60.41 -12.96
N CYS A 2 -16.96 -59.13 -13.34
CA CYS A 2 -16.12 -58.65 -14.43
C CYS A 2 -15.97 -57.14 -14.25
N ILE A 3 -14.88 -56.74 -13.57
CA ILE A 3 -14.49 -55.34 -13.43
C ILE A 3 -13.79 -54.98 -14.73
N THR A 4 -14.48 -54.29 -15.64
CA THR A 4 -13.82 -53.63 -16.77
C THR A 4 -13.56 -52.19 -16.37
N GLY A 5 -12.30 -51.92 -16.00
CA GLY A 5 -11.81 -50.59 -15.68
C GLY A 5 -11.90 -49.67 -16.89
N LEU A 6 -12.62 -48.57 -16.74
CA LEU A 6 -12.66 -47.52 -17.74
C LEU A 6 -11.44 -46.60 -17.52
N LEU A 7 -10.36 -46.90 -18.23
CA LEU A 7 -9.17 -46.04 -18.29
C LEU A 7 -9.44 -44.88 -19.26
N ILE A 8 -9.83 -43.72 -18.74
CA ILE A 8 -9.99 -42.52 -19.57
C ILE A 8 -8.60 -41.90 -19.78
N LYS A 9 -7.96 -42.23 -20.91
CA LYS A 9 -6.78 -41.51 -21.40
C LYS A 9 -7.23 -40.12 -21.86
N HIS A 10 -6.77 -39.08 -21.17
CA HIS A 10 -6.88 -37.69 -21.63
C HIS A 10 -6.03 -37.50 -22.89
N THR A 11 -6.66 -37.47 -24.06
CA THR A 11 -6.05 -36.87 -25.26
C THR A 11 -6.45 -35.39 -25.34
N LYS A 12 -5.43 -34.52 -25.27
CA LYS A 12 -5.53 -33.09 -25.55
C LYS A 12 -5.96 -32.89 -27.01
N THR A 13 -7.24 -32.62 -27.26
CA THR A 13 -7.69 -31.92 -28.47
C THR A 13 -9.03 -31.25 -28.19
N ASN A 14 -9.04 -29.92 -28.22
CA ASN A 14 -10.26 -29.11 -28.27
C ASN A 14 -10.96 -29.37 -29.60
N SER A 15 -12.06 -30.11 -29.58
CA SER A 15 -12.94 -30.30 -30.74
C SER A 15 -14.38 -30.08 -30.30
N VAL A 16 -14.95 -28.92 -30.65
CA VAL A 16 -16.37 -28.61 -30.47
C VAL A 16 -17.16 -29.34 -31.56
N PHE A 17 -18.09 -30.22 -31.18
CA PHE A 17 -19.09 -30.78 -32.11
C PHE A 17 -20.47 -30.16 -31.82
N PRO A 18 -21.23 -29.76 -32.85
CA PRO A 18 -22.54 -29.17 -32.67
C PRO A 18 -23.58 -30.23 -32.30
N ALA A 19 -24.54 -29.84 -31.46
CA ALA A 19 -25.68 -30.66 -31.09
C ALA A 19 -26.56 -30.94 -32.33
N LEU A 20 -26.75 -32.22 -32.66
CA LEU A 20 -27.65 -32.64 -33.74
C LEU A 20 -28.98 -33.12 -33.16
N ASN A 21 -30.03 -32.38 -33.48
CA ASN A 21 -31.41 -32.69 -33.15
C ASN A 21 -31.98 -33.81 -34.06
N HIS A 22 -33.03 -34.47 -33.60
CA HIS A 22 -33.60 -35.78 -34.02
C HIS A 22 -33.94 -36.04 -35.51
N ARG A 23 -33.57 -35.18 -36.49
CA ARG A 23 -33.91 -35.32 -37.92
C ARG A 23 -32.72 -35.60 -38.86
N GLY A 24 -31.54 -35.95 -38.34
CA GLY A 24 -30.34 -36.20 -39.16
C GLY A 24 -30.12 -37.64 -39.66
N CYS A 25 -30.93 -38.63 -39.25
CA CYS A 25 -30.60 -40.05 -39.49
C CYS A 25 -31.02 -40.63 -40.85
N CYS A 26 -31.61 -39.85 -41.77
CA CYS A 26 -32.14 -40.41 -43.03
C CYS A 26 -31.22 -40.33 -44.26
N ASN A 27 -29.99 -39.81 -44.19
CA ASN A 27 -29.11 -39.70 -45.37
C ASN A 27 -27.69 -40.25 -45.12
N MET A 28 -27.56 -41.56 -44.92
CA MET A 28 -26.25 -42.23 -45.01
C MET A 28 -26.36 -43.56 -45.78
N THR A 29 -25.43 -43.76 -46.71
CA THR A 29 -25.30 -44.93 -47.60
C THR A 29 -24.90 -46.21 -46.84
N ASP A 30 -25.24 -47.35 -47.46
CA ASP A 30 -25.36 -48.69 -46.86
C ASP A 30 -24.13 -49.24 -46.10
N LYS A 31 -22.93 -48.69 -46.34
CA LYS A 31 -21.70 -49.09 -45.63
C LYS A 31 -21.62 -48.57 -44.18
N LYS A 32 -22.39 -47.54 -43.81
CA LYS A 32 -22.46 -47.02 -42.42
C LYS A 32 -23.53 -47.69 -41.55
N ARG A 33 -24.42 -48.51 -42.12
CA ARG A 33 -25.48 -49.21 -41.39
C ARG A 33 -24.96 -50.39 -40.55
N ARG A 34 -23.88 -51.06 -40.99
CA ARG A 34 -23.31 -52.23 -40.28
C ARG A 34 -22.44 -51.87 -39.06
N ALA A 35 -21.88 -50.66 -39.00
CA ALA A 35 -21.20 -50.18 -37.78
C ALA A 35 -22.19 -49.71 -36.70
N PHE A 36 -23.38 -49.25 -37.11
CA PHE A 36 -24.42 -48.78 -36.18
C PHE A 36 -25.26 -49.93 -35.58
N HIS A 37 -25.43 -51.05 -36.28
CA HIS A 37 -26.20 -52.20 -35.77
C HIS A 37 -25.47 -53.05 -34.71
N SER A 38 -24.15 -52.90 -34.54
CA SER A 38 -23.44 -53.59 -33.44
C SER A 38 -23.54 -52.84 -32.10
N TRP A 39 -24.05 -51.61 -32.12
CA TRP A 39 -24.16 -50.70 -30.96
C TRP A 39 -25.61 -50.32 -30.61
N CYS A 40 -26.58 -51.17 -31.00
CA CYS A 40 -28.00 -50.97 -30.65
C CYS A 40 -28.62 -52.13 -29.86
N CYS A 41 -27.81 -53.04 -29.29
CA CYS A 41 -28.28 -54.10 -28.40
C CYS A 41 -27.67 -54.07 -26.98
N VAL A 42 -26.97 -53.01 -26.59
CA VAL A 42 -26.56 -52.81 -25.19
C VAL A 42 -26.87 -51.38 -24.79
N GLY A 43 -27.95 -51.21 -24.02
CA GLY A 43 -28.31 -50.06 -23.20
C GLY A 43 -27.88 -48.67 -23.66
N LEU A 44 -28.83 -47.89 -24.15
CA LEU A 44 -28.73 -46.43 -24.35
C LEU A 44 -28.23 -45.72 -23.07
N VAL A 45 -26.92 -45.49 -22.97
CA VAL A 45 -26.33 -44.54 -22.02
C VAL A 45 -26.19 -43.21 -22.77
N PHE A 46 -27.18 -42.32 -22.63
CA PHE A 46 -27.04 -40.93 -23.05
C PHE A 46 -26.12 -40.19 -22.08
N CYS A 47 -24.82 -40.13 -22.40
CA CYS A 47 -23.86 -39.34 -21.64
C CYS A 47 -23.86 -37.90 -22.18
N MET A 48 -24.66 -37.02 -21.58
CA MET A 48 -24.65 -35.59 -21.90
C MET A 48 -23.46 -34.96 -21.17
N VAL A 49 -22.36 -34.69 -21.88
CA VAL A 49 -21.20 -33.99 -21.33
C VAL A 49 -21.54 -32.50 -21.26
N VAL A 50 -22.02 -32.07 -20.09
CA VAL A 50 -22.25 -30.66 -19.79
C VAL A 50 -20.97 -30.09 -19.14
N LEU A 51 -20.28 -29.21 -19.86
CA LEU A 51 -19.13 -28.46 -19.32
C LEU A 51 -19.65 -27.35 -18.40
N ILE A 52 -19.58 -27.55 -17.08
CA ILE A 52 -19.92 -26.55 -16.04
C ILE A 52 -18.77 -26.46 -15.01
N PRO A 53 -18.55 -25.29 -14.36
CA PRO A 53 -17.38 -25.05 -13.52
C PRO A 53 -17.32 -25.94 -12.28
N ALA A 54 -16.09 -26.27 -11.88
CA ALA A 54 -15.67 -27.11 -10.75
C ALA A 54 -16.66 -27.25 -9.58
N GLY A 55 -17.19 -28.47 -9.41
CA GLY A 55 -18.09 -28.88 -8.35
C GLY A 55 -18.55 -30.33 -8.56
N ALA A 56 -19.14 -30.92 -7.53
CA ALA A 56 -19.64 -32.30 -7.57
C ALA A 56 -20.71 -32.44 -8.66
N VAL A 57 -20.53 -33.39 -9.59
CA VAL A 57 -21.51 -33.65 -10.66
C VAL A 57 -22.35 -34.85 -10.26
N THR A 58 -23.65 -34.64 -10.08
CA THR A 58 -24.60 -35.74 -9.84
C THR A 58 -25.12 -36.21 -11.19
N ILE A 59 -24.74 -37.42 -11.60
CA ILE A 59 -25.30 -38.06 -12.79
C ILE A 59 -26.41 -39.00 -12.33
N ASP A 60 -27.63 -38.77 -12.81
CA ASP A 60 -28.79 -39.61 -12.53
C ASP A 60 -28.87 -40.73 -13.57
N PHE A 61 -28.59 -41.96 -13.15
CA PHE A 61 -28.76 -43.14 -14.00
C PHE A 61 -30.19 -43.63 -13.85
N ARG A 62 -31.05 -43.32 -14.84
CA ARG A 62 -32.37 -43.95 -14.97
C ARG A 62 -32.25 -45.21 -15.82
N GLU A 63 -32.34 -46.38 -15.19
CA GLU A 63 -32.59 -47.62 -15.93
C GLU A 63 -34.00 -47.56 -16.52
N ARG A 64 -34.13 -47.53 -17.86
CA ARG A 64 -35.43 -47.77 -18.49
C ARG A 64 -35.71 -49.27 -18.37
N GLY A 65 -36.69 -49.63 -17.55
CA GLY A 65 -37.19 -51.00 -17.48
C GLY A 65 -37.60 -51.48 -18.88
N MET A 66 -37.02 -52.58 -19.34
CA MET A 66 -37.50 -53.28 -20.52
C MET A 66 -38.75 -54.06 -20.11
N THR A 67 -39.91 -53.69 -20.64
CA THR A 67 -41.15 -54.45 -20.45
C THR A 67 -41.17 -55.61 -21.44
N PHE A 68 -41.11 -56.85 -20.95
CA PHE A 68 -41.49 -58.04 -21.72
C PHE A 68 -42.98 -58.35 -21.45
N PRO A 69 -43.77 -58.77 -22.45
CA PRO A 69 -45.15 -59.14 -22.24
C PRO A 69 -45.20 -60.56 -21.68
N SER A 70 -45.24 -60.71 -20.35
CA SER A 70 -46.10 -61.67 -19.62
C SER A 70 -45.71 -61.68 -18.13
N ASP A 71 -46.69 -61.44 -17.27
CA ASP A 71 -46.77 -61.67 -15.82
C ASP A 71 -45.47 -61.88 -15.02
N ARG A 72 -44.98 -60.82 -14.37
CA ARG A 72 -44.70 -60.74 -12.91
C ARG A 72 -44.03 -59.41 -12.53
N MET A 73 -44.57 -58.81 -11.46
CA MET A 73 -44.07 -57.70 -10.63
C MET A 73 -42.87 -56.88 -11.18
N VAL A 74 -43.16 -55.65 -11.59
CA VAL A 74 -42.15 -54.60 -11.81
C VAL A 74 -41.63 -54.13 -10.45
N SER A 75 -40.37 -54.43 -10.13
CA SER A 75 -39.66 -53.69 -9.08
C SER A 75 -39.49 -52.23 -9.52
N PRO A 76 -39.69 -51.23 -8.65
CA PRO A 76 -39.44 -49.84 -9.02
C PRO A 76 -37.95 -49.68 -9.36
N GLY A 77 -37.66 -49.24 -10.59
CA GLY A 77 -36.29 -48.97 -11.03
C GLY A 77 -35.64 -47.98 -10.07
N GLY A 78 -34.59 -48.43 -9.37
CA GLY A 78 -33.84 -47.59 -8.46
C GLY A 78 -33.05 -46.55 -9.23
N SER A 79 -33.29 -45.27 -8.95
CA SER A 79 -32.37 -44.21 -9.37
C SER A 79 -31.10 -44.32 -8.53
N SER A 80 -29.98 -44.69 -9.16
CA SER A 80 -28.66 -44.59 -8.52
C SER A 80 -28.04 -43.26 -8.93
N GLN A 81 -28.04 -42.29 -8.03
CA GLN A 81 -27.27 -41.06 -8.22
C GLN A 81 -25.80 -41.34 -7.92
N LYS A 82 -24.92 -41.12 -8.90
CA LYS A 82 -23.46 -41.20 -8.68
C LYS A 82 -22.88 -39.80 -8.73
N THR A 83 -22.37 -39.36 -7.59
CA THR A 83 -21.68 -38.07 -7.46
C THR A 83 -20.22 -38.23 -7.86
N ILE A 84 -19.82 -37.57 -8.94
CA ILE A 84 -18.41 -37.47 -9.35
C ILE A 84 -17.81 -36.27 -8.61
N ILE A 85 -16.85 -36.55 -7.73
CA ILE A 85 -16.10 -35.54 -6.97
C ILE A 85 -14.76 -35.34 -7.69
N PHE A 86 -14.38 -34.07 -7.88
CA PHE A 86 -13.07 -33.70 -8.44
C PHE A 86 -12.14 -33.22 -7.32
N PRO A 87 -10.81 -33.39 -7.47
CA PRO A 87 -9.87 -32.80 -6.54
C PRO A 87 -10.05 -31.27 -6.51
N PRO A 88 -9.75 -30.61 -5.37
CA PRO A 88 -9.88 -29.17 -5.26
C PRO A 88 -8.88 -28.46 -6.18
N ARG A 89 -9.10 -27.16 -6.42
CA ARG A 89 -8.09 -26.23 -6.95
C ARG A 89 -7.68 -25.30 -5.84
N ALA A 90 -6.47 -25.49 -5.32
CA ALA A 90 -5.97 -24.71 -4.19
C ALA A 90 -5.76 -23.23 -4.56
N SER A 91 -6.24 -22.32 -3.71
CA SER A 91 -6.05 -20.88 -3.82
C SER A 91 -6.18 -20.23 -2.45
N PHE A 92 -5.44 -19.16 -2.21
CA PHE A 92 -5.57 -18.39 -0.98
C PHE A 92 -5.22 -16.91 -1.18
N THR A 93 -5.64 -16.10 -0.23
CA THR A 93 -5.20 -14.71 -0.05
C THR A 93 -4.68 -14.52 1.38
N PHE A 94 -4.00 -13.42 1.64
CA PHE A 94 -3.56 -13.07 2.99
C PHE A 94 -3.53 -11.56 3.21
N THR A 95 -3.63 -11.16 4.47
CA THR A 95 -3.33 -9.80 4.93
C THR A 95 -2.12 -9.82 5.84
N GLN A 96 -1.33 -8.73 5.82
CA GLN A 96 -0.14 -8.57 6.65
C GLN A 96 -0.34 -7.44 7.64
N ASP A 97 -0.13 -7.74 8.91
CA ASP A 97 -0.03 -6.76 9.99
C ASP A 97 1.30 -6.97 10.73
N GLY A 98 2.26 -6.10 10.44
CA GLY A 98 3.63 -6.21 10.92
C GLY A 98 4.27 -7.54 10.48
N ASN A 99 4.54 -8.41 11.46
CA ASN A 99 5.13 -9.72 11.25
C ASN A 99 4.10 -10.87 11.28
N THR A 100 2.81 -10.57 11.35
CA THR A 100 1.72 -11.55 11.40
C THR A 100 0.95 -11.55 10.09
N LEU A 101 0.75 -12.75 9.54
CA LEU A 101 -0.09 -12.97 8.38
C LEU A 101 -1.39 -13.67 8.80
N THR A 102 -2.51 -13.19 8.28
CA THR A 102 -3.80 -13.87 8.39
C THR A 102 -4.17 -14.41 7.01
N PHE A 103 -4.35 -15.73 6.91
CA PHE A 103 -4.64 -16.40 5.64
C PHE A 103 -6.13 -16.66 5.46
N THR A 104 -6.58 -16.60 4.21
CA THR A 104 -7.95 -16.93 3.83
C THR A 104 -7.94 -17.91 2.67
N ASP A 105 -8.52 -19.09 2.88
CA ASP A 105 -8.74 -20.09 1.85
C ASP A 105 -9.76 -19.59 0.82
N THR A 106 -9.38 -19.63 -0.46
CA THR A 106 -10.26 -19.28 -1.59
C THR A 106 -10.35 -20.44 -2.59
N SER A 107 -9.93 -21.64 -2.18
CA SER A 107 -9.91 -22.85 -2.98
C SER A 107 -11.30 -23.22 -3.51
N LYS A 108 -11.33 -23.84 -4.71
CA LYS A 108 -12.56 -24.33 -5.34
C LYS A 108 -12.61 -25.86 -5.28
N GLY A 109 -13.79 -26.45 -5.45
CA GLY A 109 -13.98 -27.90 -5.49
C GLY A 109 -14.17 -28.56 -4.12
N ASN A 110 -14.82 -27.85 -3.18
CA ASN A 110 -15.24 -28.35 -1.86
C ASN A 110 -14.12 -29.08 -1.10
N PRO A 111 -13.02 -28.40 -0.76
CA PRO A 111 -11.99 -28.98 0.10
C PRO A 111 -12.58 -29.31 1.48
N THR A 112 -12.12 -30.41 2.07
CA THR A 112 -12.52 -30.87 3.41
C THR A 112 -11.35 -30.91 4.39
N ALA A 113 -10.11 -30.70 3.91
CA ALA A 113 -8.93 -30.61 4.75
C ALA A 113 -7.89 -29.66 4.13
N TRP A 114 -7.12 -29.01 5.01
CA TRP A 114 -6.09 -28.03 4.66
C TRP A 114 -4.78 -28.40 5.35
N TYR A 115 -3.66 -28.11 4.68
CA TYR A 115 -2.34 -28.20 5.25
C TYR A 115 -1.49 -27.04 4.76
N TRP A 116 -1.09 -26.20 5.70
CA TRP A 116 -0.28 -25.01 5.46
C TRP A 116 1.16 -25.28 5.87
N THR A 117 2.11 -24.81 5.06
CA THR A 117 3.50 -24.63 5.50
C THR A 117 3.88 -23.17 5.31
N PHE A 118 4.53 -22.60 6.32
CA PHE A 118 4.81 -21.15 6.35
C PHE A 118 6.24 -20.79 5.93
N GLY A 119 7.03 -21.78 5.50
CA GLY A 119 8.43 -21.57 5.10
C GLY A 119 9.43 -21.42 6.26
N ASP A 120 8.97 -21.49 7.51
CA ASP A 120 9.79 -21.35 8.73
C ASP A 120 9.80 -22.63 9.60
N LYS A 121 9.50 -23.78 8.97
CA LYS A 121 9.33 -25.11 9.60
C LYS A 121 8.08 -25.26 10.46
N LYS A 122 7.20 -24.26 10.53
CA LYS A 122 5.87 -24.40 11.15
C LYS A 122 4.80 -24.71 10.10
N ASN A 123 3.68 -25.25 10.57
CA ASN A 123 2.55 -25.66 9.77
C ASN A 123 1.22 -25.45 10.52
N SER A 124 0.11 -25.53 9.80
CA SER A 124 -1.25 -25.52 10.36
C SER A 124 -2.20 -26.40 9.55
N ARG A 125 -3.27 -26.87 10.19
CA ARG A 125 -4.38 -27.61 9.55
C ARG A 125 -5.71 -26.86 9.57
N GLU A 126 -5.71 -25.65 10.10
CA GLU A 126 -6.89 -24.78 10.07
C GLU A 126 -7.19 -24.35 8.63
N GLN A 127 -8.46 -24.10 8.32
CA GLN A 127 -8.84 -23.56 7.02
C GLN A 127 -8.25 -22.14 6.81
N ASN A 128 -8.36 -21.28 7.83
CA ASN A 128 -7.94 -19.88 7.79
C ASN A 128 -7.01 -19.56 8.97
N PRO A 129 -5.74 -20.04 8.96
CA PRO A 129 -4.84 -19.82 10.06
C PRO A 129 -4.32 -18.38 10.11
N SER A 130 -3.80 -17.99 11.28
CA SER A 130 -2.87 -16.87 11.42
C SER A 130 -1.48 -17.38 11.80
N HIS A 131 -0.43 -16.67 11.37
CA HIS A 131 0.96 -17.04 11.66
C HIS A 131 1.87 -15.82 11.82
N SER A 132 2.70 -15.83 12.86
CA SER A 132 3.65 -14.75 13.16
C SER A 132 5.10 -15.21 12.96
N TYR A 133 5.86 -14.41 12.22
CA TYR A 133 7.26 -14.64 11.94
C TYR A 133 8.16 -13.92 12.95
N SER A 134 9.05 -14.66 13.61
CA SER A 134 9.99 -14.10 14.59
C SER A 134 11.29 -13.59 13.96
N LYS A 135 11.58 -13.97 12.72
CA LYS A 135 12.78 -13.59 11.98
C LYS A 135 12.39 -12.89 10.69
N ARG A 136 13.26 -11.99 10.24
CA ARG A 136 13.15 -11.37 8.93
C ARG A 136 13.59 -12.36 7.87
N GLY A 137 13.01 -12.26 6.68
CA GLY A 137 13.38 -13.10 5.56
C GLY A 137 12.26 -13.24 4.54
N THR A 138 12.58 -13.92 3.46
CA THR A 138 11.61 -14.33 2.46
C THR A 138 11.12 -15.74 2.79
N TYR A 139 9.81 -15.89 2.86
CA TYR A 139 9.14 -17.13 3.21
C TYR A 139 8.23 -17.58 2.07
N THR A 140 8.28 -18.87 1.75
CA THR A 140 7.36 -19.49 0.80
C THR A 140 6.24 -20.15 1.58
N ILE A 141 5.03 -19.59 1.47
CA ILE A 141 3.82 -20.15 2.04
C ILE A 141 3.23 -21.12 1.03
N THR A 142 2.84 -22.30 1.50
CA THR A 142 2.19 -23.31 0.67
C THR A 142 0.90 -23.76 1.33
N LEU A 143 -0.20 -23.77 0.57
CA LEU A 143 -1.46 -24.39 0.95
C LEU A 143 -1.64 -25.66 0.12
N THR A 144 -1.86 -26.78 0.80
CA THR A 144 -2.41 -28.00 0.21
C THR A 144 -3.85 -28.18 0.69
N ALA A 145 -4.80 -28.14 -0.24
CA ALA A 145 -6.21 -28.42 0.03
C ALA A 145 -6.55 -29.82 -0.51
N SER A 146 -7.36 -30.59 0.23
CA SER A 146 -7.75 -31.94 -0.17
C SER A 146 -9.22 -32.25 0.09
N ASN A 147 -9.74 -33.22 -0.66
CA ASN A 147 -11.03 -33.87 -0.45
C ASN A 147 -10.91 -35.37 -0.77
N SER A 148 -12.02 -36.12 -0.77
CA SER A 148 -12.02 -37.55 -1.05
C SER A 148 -11.55 -37.93 -2.46
N ALA A 149 -11.53 -36.98 -3.40
CA ALA A 149 -11.10 -37.20 -4.79
C ALA A 149 -9.61 -36.88 -5.02
N GLY A 150 -8.94 -36.22 -4.07
CA GLY A 150 -7.51 -35.94 -4.15
C GLY A 150 -7.13 -34.60 -3.53
N SER A 151 -5.96 -34.07 -3.91
CA SER A 151 -5.40 -32.84 -3.37
C SER A 151 -4.87 -31.92 -4.48
N SER A 152 -4.74 -30.64 -4.14
CA SER A 152 -4.08 -29.62 -4.95
C SER A 152 -3.27 -28.71 -4.04
N THR A 153 -2.17 -28.19 -4.57
CA THR A 153 -1.22 -27.35 -3.84
C THR A 153 -0.97 -26.06 -4.60
N THR A 154 -0.85 -24.96 -3.86
CA THR A 154 -0.47 -23.64 -4.38
C THR A 154 0.49 -22.96 -3.40
N SER A 155 1.35 -22.07 -3.92
CA SER A 155 2.36 -21.38 -3.11
C SER A 155 2.44 -19.90 -3.45
N SER A 156 2.83 -19.08 -2.46
CA SER A 156 3.13 -17.66 -2.63
C SER A 156 4.31 -17.26 -1.74
N THR A 157 5.12 -16.29 -2.19
CA THR A 157 6.27 -15.79 -1.45
C THR A 157 6.00 -14.45 -0.82
N ILE A 158 6.39 -14.26 0.44
CA ILE A 158 6.32 -13.00 1.17
C ILE A 158 7.68 -12.64 1.76
N THR A 159 7.95 -11.35 1.91
CA THR A 159 9.14 -10.87 2.62
C THR A 159 8.71 -10.21 3.92
N ILE A 160 9.11 -10.79 5.04
CA ILE A 160 8.95 -10.18 6.36
C ILE A 160 10.16 -9.26 6.59
N GLY A 161 9.90 -7.96 6.49
CA GLY A 161 10.90 -6.91 6.66
C GLY A 161 11.07 -6.49 8.12
N SER A 162 11.72 -5.33 8.32
CA SER A 162 11.65 -4.59 9.58
C SER A 162 10.81 -3.32 9.38
N PRO A 163 10.18 -2.81 10.45
CA PRO A 163 9.66 -1.45 10.43
C PRO A 163 10.73 -0.46 9.94
N PRO A 164 10.34 0.68 9.36
CA PRO A 164 11.28 1.72 9.02
C PRO A 164 12.03 2.21 10.27
N PHE A 165 13.16 2.88 10.07
CA PHE A 165 13.79 3.69 11.11
C PHE A 165 13.56 5.16 10.75
N ALA A 166 12.62 5.81 11.45
CA ALA A 166 12.24 7.18 11.14
C ALA A 166 13.40 8.15 11.42
N GLN A 167 13.72 8.98 10.44
CA GLN A 167 14.69 10.07 10.54
C GLN A 167 14.29 11.19 9.59
N PHE A 168 14.61 12.42 9.94
CA PHE A 168 14.43 13.54 9.04
C PHE A 168 15.50 14.61 9.25
N THR A 169 15.57 15.51 8.27
CA THR A 169 16.26 16.79 8.41
C THR A 169 15.31 17.91 8.02
N CYS A 170 15.64 19.13 8.41
CA CYS A 170 14.90 20.31 7.99
C CYS A 170 15.84 21.47 7.70
N VAL A 171 15.37 22.40 6.86
CA VAL A 171 16.01 23.69 6.61
C VAL A 171 15.01 24.77 6.95
N GLN A 172 15.40 25.69 7.82
CA GLN A 172 14.58 26.83 8.25
C GLN A 172 14.89 28.07 7.42
N ASN A 173 13.83 28.73 6.95
CA ASN A 173 13.89 30.02 6.27
C ASN A 173 12.80 30.94 6.85
N GLY A 174 13.17 31.83 7.77
CA GLY A 174 12.19 32.62 8.52
C GLY A 174 11.32 31.73 9.40
N LYS A 175 10.00 31.83 9.19
CA LYS A 175 8.97 31.01 9.85
C LYS A 175 8.60 29.73 9.08
N THR A 176 9.23 29.49 7.92
CA THR A 176 8.95 28.32 7.08
C THR A 176 10.06 27.29 7.20
N LEU A 177 9.68 26.02 7.39
CA LEU A 177 10.59 24.88 7.37
C LEU A 177 10.29 23.99 6.16
N ALA A 178 11.35 23.61 5.45
CA ALA A 178 11.31 22.54 4.46
C ALA A 178 11.86 21.27 5.09
N PHE A 179 11.03 20.23 5.19
CA PHE A 179 11.40 18.95 5.76
C PHE A 179 11.80 17.95 4.67
N LYS A 180 12.76 17.10 5.00
CA LYS A 180 13.21 16.00 4.15
C LYS A 180 13.22 14.69 4.93
N ASP A 181 12.54 13.69 4.40
CA ASP A 181 12.60 12.34 4.91
C ASP A 181 14.02 11.77 4.72
N ALA A 182 14.58 11.23 5.80
CA ALA A 182 15.87 10.55 5.84
C ALA A 182 15.73 9.12 6.39
N SER A 183 14.50 8.62 6.50
CA SER A 183 14.18 7.33 7.10
C SER A 183 14.84 6.16 6.35
N LYS A 184 15.13 5.07 7.07
CA LYS A 184 15.67 3.82 6.51
C LYS A 184 14.60 2.72 6.54
N GLY A 185 14.82 1.64 5.79
CA GLY A 185 13.92 0.47 5.79
C GLY A 185 12.71 0.59 4.87
N SER A 186 12.85 1.30 3.74
CA SER A 186 11.84 1.41 2.67
C SER A 186 10.43 1.76 3.18
N PRO A 187 10.26 2.93 3.83
CA PRO A 187 8.92 3.40 4.19
C PRO A 187 8.06 3.59 2.93
N THR A 188 6.77 3.31 3.08
CA THR A 188 5.76 3.46 2.02
C THR A 188 4.69 4.48 2.37
N ALA A 189 4.67 4.98 3.61
CA ALA A 189 3.79 6.05 4.05
C ALA A 189 4.45 6.89 5.15
N TRP A 190 4.05 8.17 5.22
CA TRP A 190 4.55 9.16 6.16
C TRP A 190 3.39 9.90 6.81
N LEU A 191 3.56 10.28 8.07
CA LEU A 191 2.70 11.19 8.78
C LEU A 191 3.56 12.17 9.57
N TRP A 192 3.43 13.44 9.25
CA TRP A 192 4.06 14.55 9.94
C TRP A 192 3.06 15.20 10.88
N SER A 193 3.49 15.51 12.09
CA SER A 193 2.85 16.45 13.00
C SER A 193 3.82 17.58 13.27
N PHE A 194 3.43 18.82 13.00
CA PHE A 194 4.31 19.98 13.13
C PHE A 194 4.32 20.58 14.54
N GLY A 195 3.50 20.06 15.45
CA GLY A 195 3.45 20.52 16.85
C GLY A 195 2.59 21.77 17.08
N ASP A 196 2.02 22.37 16.03
CA ASP A 196 1.06 23.48 16.07
C ASP A 196 -0.38 23.05 15.75
N GLY A 197 -0.61 21.73 15.65
CA GLY A 197 -1.88 21.13 15.27
C GLY A 197 -2.00 20.79 13.78
N ALA A 198 -1.09 21.28 12.92
CA ALA A 198 -1.07 20.91 11.51
C ALA A 198 -0.34 19.58 11.27
N THR A 199 -0.75 18.87 10.20
CA THR A 199 -0.19 17.58 9.80
C THR A 199 0.04 17.48 8.30
N SER A 200 0.88 16.55 7.85
CA SER A 200 1.06 16.24 6.42
C SER A 200 1.33 14.76 6.18
N THR A 201 0.92 14.23 5.03
CA THR A 201 1.24 12.87 4.58
C THR A 201 2.24 12.83 3.43
N ALA A 202 2.72 14.00 2.98
CA ALA A 202 3.76 14.07 1.97
C ALA A 202 5.10 13.55 2.53
N GLN A 203 5.92 12.92 1.68
CA GLN A 203 7.24 12.47 2.09
C GLN A 203 8.15 13.63 2.51
N ASN A 204 8.17 14.73 1.74
CA ASN A 204 9.01 15.90 1.98
C ASN A 204 8.15 17.18 2.00
N PRO A 205 7.44 17.47 3.11
CA PRO A 205 6.56 18.63 3.19
C PRO A 205 7.34 19.92 3.47
N SER A 206 6.71 21.05 3.15
CA SER A 206 7.04 22.35 3.75
C SER A 206 5.92 22.78 4.69
N HIS A 207 6.27 23.48 5.77
CA HIS A 207 5.31 24.01 6.73
C HIS A 207 5.72 25.39 7.21
N SER A 208 4.74 26.28 7.42
CA SER A 208 4.98 27.65 7.89
C SER A 208 4.26 27.88 9.21
N TYR A 209 5.00 28.33 10.22
CA TYR A 209 4.46 28.63 11.53
C TYR A 209 3.96 30.07 11.60
N VAL A 210 2.79 30.27 12.19
CA VAL A 210 2.21 31.62 12.33
C VAL A 210 2.91 32.36 13.47
N GLU A 211 2.97 31.72 14.64
CA GLU A 211 3.56 32.29 15.85
C GLU A 211 5.01 31.82 16.06
N PRO A 212 5.86 32.64 16.69
CA PRO A 212 7.14 32.19 17.19
C PRO A 212 6.94 31.27 18.39
N GLY A 213 7.85 30.31 18.57
CA GLY A 213 7.75 29.33 19.64
C GLY A 213 8.62 28.11 19.40
N THR A 214 8.69 27.23 20.40
CA THR A 214 9.32 25.92 20.25
C THR A 214 8.24 24.90 19.92
N TYR A 215 8.39 24.24 18.77
CA TYR A 215 7.46 23.23 18.27
C TYR A 215 8.11 21.86 18.25
N THR A 216 7.41 20.83 18.72
CA THR A 216 7.88 19.44 18.61
C THR A 216 7.36 18.85 17.31
N VAL A 217 8.24 18.76 16.32
CA VAL A 217 7.94 18.12 15.04
C VAL A 217 8.14 16.63 15.15
N THR A 218 7.17 15.86 14.65
CA THR A 218 7.17 14.41 14.70
C THR A 218 6.94 13.84 13.30
N LEU A 219 7.80 12.93 12.87
CA LEU A 219 7.64 12.11 11.67
C LEU A 219 7.36 10.66 12.09
N THR A 220 6.25 10.10 11.63
CA THR A 220 5.97 8.67 11.65
C THR A 220 6.09 8.11 10.24
N ALA A 221 6.99 7.14 10.06
CA ALA A 221 7.21 6.45 8.80
C ALA A 221 6.79 4.98 8.94
N SER A 222 6.06 4.44 7.96
CA SER A 222 5.53 3.07 8.03
C SER A 222 5.71 2.29 6.73
N ASN A 223 5.82 0.98 6.85
CA ASN A 223 5.76 -0.01 5.77
C ASN A 223 4.89 -1.21 6.20
N SER A 224 4.80 -2.26 5.38
CA SER A 224 4.02 -3.46 5.71
C SER A 224 4.49 -4.21 6.96
N ALA A 225 5.74 -4.00 7.39
CA ALA A 225 6.31 -4.60 8.58
C ALA A 225 6.06 -3.76 9.85
N GLY A 226 5.53 -2.54 9.73
CA GLY A 226 5.13 -1.70 10.87
C GLY A 226 5.55 -0.23 10.71
N SER A 227 5.60 0.50 11.82
CA SER A 227 5.91 1.93 11.85
C SER A 227 7.00 2.29 12.85
N SER A 228 7.68 3.42 12.62
CA SER A 228 8.62 4.05 13.54
C SER A 228 8.38 5.55 13.55
N THR A 229 8.72 6.19 14.67
CA THR A 229 8.51 7.61 14.90
C THR A 229 9.79 8.29 15.35
N LYS A 230 10.02 9.51 14.88
CA LYS A 230 11.10 10.40 15.30
C LYS A 230 10.52 11.77 15.62
N SER A 231 10.90 12.33 16.76
CA SER A 231 10.51 13.68 17.17
C SER A 231 11.74 14.57 17.40
N GLU A 232 11.66 15.83 17.03
CA GLU A 232 12.67 16.87 17.30
C GLU A 232 12.00 18.19 17.69
N SER A 233 12.56 18.88 18.67
CA SER A 233 12.09 20.22 19.07
C SER A 233 12.81 21.28 18.25
N ILE A 234 12.04 22.14 17.60
CA ILE A 234 12.52 23.17 16.69
C ILE A 234 12.06 24.54 17.20
N LEU A 235 13.00 25.49 17.29
CA LEU A 235 12.71 26.86 17.68
C LEU A 235 12.41 27.72 16.46
N ILE A 236 11.19 28.25 16.40
CA ILE A 236 10.80 29.30 15.46
C ILE A 236 10.96 30.64 16.16
N GLY A 237 11.98 31.39 15.74
CA GLY A 237 12.28 32.70 16.33
C GLY A 237 11.30 33.79 15.92
N SER A 238 11.41 34.94 16.60
CA SER A 238 10.77 36.19 16.19
C SER A 238 11.76 37.04 15.39
N PRO A 239 11.28 37.83 14.40
CA PRO A 239 12.09 38.91 13.84
C PRO A 239 12.60 39.84 14.94
N PRO A 240 13.76 40.50 14.75
CA PRO A 240 14.25 41.47 15.72
C PRO A 240 13.30 42.67 15.80
N ILE A 241 13.40 43.47 16.86
CA ILE A 241 12.68 44.76 16.97
C ILE A 241 13.73 45.85 16.83
N ALA A 242 13.81 46.45 15.64
CA ALA A 242 14.85 47.41 15.30
C ALA A 242 14.73 48.68 16.15
N SER A 243 15.82 49.07 16.79
CA SER A 243 15.89 50.27 17.62
C SER A 243 17.32 50.78 17.63
N PHE A 244 17.48 52.09 17.71
CA PHE A 244 18.80 52.69 17.90
C PHE A 244 18.72 54.01 18.66
N THR A 245 19.87 54.37 19.20
CA THR A 245 20.13 55.70 19.77
C THR A 245 21.32 56.32 19.04
N TYR A 246 21.52 57.62 19.20
CA TYR A 246 22.69 58.29 18.62
C TYR A 246 23.22 59.38 19.54
N THR A 247 24.49 59.71 19.32
CA THR A 247 25.16 60.86 19.94
C THR A 247 25.77 61.71 18.85
N GLN A 248 25.59 63.02 18.93
CA GLN A 248 26.03 63.97 17.92
C GLN A 248 27.10 64.91 18.49
N LYS A 249 28.18 65.12 17.74
CA LYS A 249 29.26 66.07 18.02
C LYS A 249 29.52 66.89 16.76
N GLY A 250 28.91 68.08 16.70
CA GLY A 250 28.90 68.91 15.49
C GLY A 250 28.26 68.16 14.31
N LYS A 251 29.07 67.94 13.26
CA LYS A 251 28.68 67.23 12.02
C LYS A 251 28.87 65.71 12.07
N SER A 252 29.46 65.19 13.14
CA SER A 252 29.68 63.75 13.33
C SER A 252 28.61 63.16 14.22
N VAL A 253 28.02 62.03 13.81
CA VAL A 253 27.00 61.30 14.56
C VAL A 253 27.45 59.86 14.73
N THR A 254 27.49 59.38 15.98
CA THR A 254 27.75 57.99 16.31
C THR A 254 26.43 57.32 16.67
N PHE A 255 26.09 56.25 15.96
CA PHE A 255 24.89 55.46 16.17
C PHE A 255 25.19 54.24 17.03
N LYS A 256 24.28 53.93 17.95
CA LYS A 256 24.32 52.76 18.80
C LYS A 256 23.07 51.93 18.56
N ASP A 257 23.27 50.71 18.09
CA ASP A 257 22.22 49.71 17.98
C ASP A 257 21.67 49.34 19.36
N THR A 258 20.35 49.37 19.50
CA THR A 258 19.60 48.94 20.68
C THR A 258 18.51 47.94 20.30
N THR A 259 18.64 47.31 19.12
CA THR A 259 17.73 46.30 18.59
C THR A 259 17.64 45.09 19.53
N THR A 260 16.43 44.60 19.78
CA THR A 260 16.18 43.36 20.52
C THR A 260 15.91 42.18 19.58
N GLY A 261 15.90 40.94 20.09
CA GLY A 261 15.60 39.76 19.29
C GLY A 261 16.80 39.17 18.52
N ASN A 262 18.01 39.27 19.08
CA ASN A 262 19.24 38.66 18.57
C ASN A 262 19.50 38.93 17.07
N PRO A 263 19.61 40.20 16.66
CA PRO A 263 19.97 40.53 15.28
C PRO A 263 21.36 39.98 14.93
N THR A 264 21.51 39.48 13.70
CA THR A 264 22.76 38.93 13.16
C THR A 264 23.31 39.75 11.99
N ALA A 265 22.53 40.70 11.46
CA ALA A 265 22.97 41.62 10.42
C ALA A 265 22.28 42.99 10.53
N TRP A 266 22.99 44.03 10.09
CA TRP A 266 22.55 45.43 10.15
C TRP A 266 22.72 46.10 8.78
N SER A 267 21.80 47.01 8.45
CA SER A 267 21.87 47.89 7.30
C SER A 267 21.40 49.28 7.69
N TRP A 268 22.32 50.24 7.60
CA TRP A 268 22.09 51.65 7.89
C TRP A 268 21.96 52.43 6.59
N SER A 269 20.99 53.33 6.52
CA SER A 269 20.93 54.43 5.57
C SER A 269 20.95 55.73 6.34
N PHE A 270 21.91 56.60 6.06
CA PHE A 270 22.09 57.85 6.80
C PHE A 270 21.26 59.02 6.23
N GLY A 271 20.43 58.79 5.21
CA GLY A 271 19.60 59.83 4.60
C GLY A 271 20.35 60.77 3.64
N ASP A 272 21.66 60.56 3.43
CA ASP A 272 22.52 61.34 2.51
C ASP A 272 23.10 60.48 1.36
N ARG A 273 22.42 59.36 1.04
CA ARG A 273 22.84 58.31 0.08
C ARG A 273 24.04 57.47 0.52
N LYS A 274 24.54 57.62 1.75
CA LYS A 274 25.56 56.72 2.31
C LYS A 274 24.92 55.69 3.23
N THR A 275 25.60 54.55 3.35
CA THR A 275 25.13 53.37 4.08
C THR A 275 26.23 52.73 4.91
N SER A 276 25.85 51.89 5.88
CA SER A 276 26.79 51.04 6.63
C SER A 276 26.18 49.67 6.94
N ARG A 277 27.02 48.66 7.16
CA ARG A 277 26.63 47.33 7.66
C ARG A 277 27.20 46.99 9.03
N VAL A 278 27.96 47.93 9.61
CA VAL A 278 28.52 47.79 10.96
C VAL A 278 27.40 48.00 11.97
N GLN A 279 27.39 47.23 13.06
CA GLN A 279 26.38 47.34 14.11
C GLN A 279 26.28 48.76 14.69
N ASN A 280 27.41 49.34 15.08
CA ASN A 280 27.49 50.67 15.71
C ASN A 280 28.34 51.63 14.85
N PRO A 281 27.81 52.18 13.74
CA PRO A 281 28.59 53.03 12.85
C PRO A 281 28.71 54.46 13.38
N SER A 282 29.74 55.16 12.91
CA SER A 282 29.80 56.62 12.96
C SER A 282 29.72 57.19 11.56
N HIS A 283 29.09 58.35 11.40
CA HIS A 283 28.91 59.01 10.12
C HIS A 283 29.11 60.53 10.22
N TYR A 284 29.67 61.12 9.16
CA TYR A 284 29.94 62.55 9.04
C TYR A 284 29.07 63.18 7.95
N TYR A 285 28.34 64.24 8.32
CA TYR A 285 27.47 65.00 7.42
C TYR A 285 28.15 66.29 6.95
N SER A 286 28.41 66.41 5.64
CA SER A 286 29.12 67.58 5.10
C SER A 286 28.27 68.86 5.09
N LYS A 287 26.95 68.72 4.94
CA LYS A 287 25.99 69.82 4.85
C LYS A 287 25.09 69.85 6.10
N LYS A 288 24.64 71.05 6.47
CA LYS A 288 23.56 71.22 7.44
C LYS A 288 22.25 70.73 6.84
N GLY A 289 21.35 70.21 7.68
CA GLY A 289 20.06 69.70 7.23
C GLY A 289 19.46 68.69 8.20
N THR A 290 18.25 68.24 7.87
CA THR A 290 17.59 67.14 8.58
C THR A 290 17.72 65.87 7.74
N TYR A 291 18.22 64.80 8.33
CA TYR A 291 18.45 63.52 7.68
C TYR A 291 17.60 62.44 8.34
N ILE A 292 16.88 61.66 7.53
CA ILE A 292 16.15 60.49 8.00
C ILE A 292 17.12 59.32 8.03
N VAL A 293 17.54 58.93 9.22
CA VAL A 293 18.41 57.77 9.42
C VAL A 293 17.54 56.55 9.62
N THR A 294 17.85 55.49 8.87
CA THR A 294 17.10 54.22 8.90
C THR A 294 18.04 53.09 9.27
N LEU A 295 17.66 52.29 10.26
CA LEU A 295 18.29 51.02 10.60
C LEU A 295 17.35 49.88 10.22
N THR A 296 17.85 48.94 9.42
CA THR A 296 17.24 47.62 9.24
C THR A 296 18.13 46.57 9.91
N ALA A 297 17.57 45.82 10.84
CA ALA A 297 18.22 44.71 11.51
C ALA A 297 17.52 43.39 11.16
N SER A 298 18.27 42.30 11.02
CA SER A 298 17.72 40.99 10.65
C SER A 298 18.36 39.85 11.41
N ASN A 299 17.61 38.77 11.60
CA ASN A 299 18.05 37.46 12.09
C ASN A 299 17.50 36.35 11.17
N SER A 300 17.68 35.08 11.54
CA SER A 300 17.16 33.93 10.76
C SER A 300 15.63 33.88 10.68
N ALA A 301 14.91 34.56 11.58
CA ALA A 301 13.46 34.62 11.62
C ALA A 301 12.85 35.76 10.77
N GLY A 302 13.62 36.80 10.45
CA GLY A 302 13.18 37.90 9.61
C GLY A 302 13.94 39.21 9.84
N SER A 303 13.35 40.33 9.43
CA SER A 303 13.92 41.66 9.59
C SER A 303 12.91 42.67 10.17
N SER A 304 13.44 43.73 10.78
CA SER A 304 12.69 44.89 11.23
C SER A 304 13.46 46.15 10.85
N THR A 305 12.70 47.23 10.59
CA THR A 305 13.25 48.52 10.20
C THR A 305 12.70 49.61 11.11
N THR A 306 13.55 50.56 11.49
CA THR A 306 13.18 51.76 12.24
C THR A 306 13.87 52.99 11.67
N SER A 307 13.25 54.15 11.78
CA SER A 307 13.78 55.41 11.27
C SER A 307 13.66 56.53 12.31
N SER A 308 14.65 57.41 12.34
CA SER A 308 14.66 58.60 13.19
C SER A 308 15.26 59.79 12.46
N SER A 309 14.76 60.99 12.76
CA SER A 309 15.29 62.23 12.19
C SER A 309 16.48 62.75 13.00
N VAL A 310 17.57 63.06 12.31
CA VAL A 310 18.79 63.64 12.88
C VAL A 310 19.01 65.02 12.27
N VAL A 311 19.14 66.04 13.11
CA VAL A 311 19.30 67.44 12.66
C VAL A 311 20.76 67.85 12.80
N ILE A 312 21.39 68.17 11.68
CA ILE A 312 22.77 68.64 11.63
C ILE A 312 22.77 70.16 11.56
N ILE A 313 23.24 70.76 12.65
CA ILE A 313 23.46 72.20 12.81
C ILE A 313 24.96 72.53 12.63
N PRO A 314 25.30 73.80 12.31
CA PRO A 314 26.67 74.25 12.07
C PRO A 314 27.65 73.94 13.21
#